data_AF-A0A957ULU5-F1
#
_entry.id   AF-A0A957ULU5-F1
#
_cell.length_a   1.000
_cell.length_b   1.000
_cell.length_c   1.000
_cell.angle_alpha   90.00
_cell.angle_beta   90.00
_cell.angle_gamma   90.00
#
_symmetry.space_group_name_H-M   'P 1'
#
loop_
_entity.id
_entity.type
_entity.pdbx_description
1 polymer ?
#
loop_
_entity_poly.entity_id
_entity_poly.type
_entity_poly.pdbx_seq_one_letter_code
_entity_poly.pdbx_strand_id
1 'polypeptide(L)'
;AALDASNTVYAPMEEVLFKTGAAIADMLNAESAYVTSGCYAALVLGIAAIMTGKDAARIAQLPDSTGMKNEFLIQKKMRYHYDRCITAAGGKMVEVGDSDGCTVAQMEAAIGPNTAGILFFARGTITPNTLSLADVVGVAQRNHIAVIVDAAGEVYPLEHMTSLPQSGADLICFGA
;
A
#
# COMPACT_ATOMS: atom_id res chain seq x y z
N ALA A 1 18.25 -17.41 -23.72
CA ALA A 1 19.43 -17.51 -22.82
C ALA A 1 19.04 -17.76 -21.36
N ALA A 2 18.53 -16.76 -20.62
CA ALA A 2 18.14 -16.96 -19.21
C ALA A 2 16.93 -17.91 -19.04
N LEU A 3 15.92 -17.79 -19.91
CA LEU A 3 14.74 -18.67 -19.91
C LEU A 3 15.06 -20.12 -20.28
N ASP A 4 15.99 -20.33 -21.22
CA ASP A 4 16.42 -21.68 -21.61
C ASP A 4 17.27 -22.33 -20.51
N ALA A 5 18.07 -21.54 -19.81
CA ALA A 5 18.85 -22.00 -18.66
C ALA A 5 17.94 -22.36 -17.46
N SER A 6 16.84 -21.63 -17.22
CA SER A 6 15.93 -21.96 -16.12
C SER A 6 15.24 -23.31 -16.31
N ASN A 7 15.09 -23.80 -17.54
CA ASN A 7 14.48 -25.11 -17.82
C ASN A 7 15.39 -26.30 -17.47
N THR A 8 16.67 -26.06 -17.15
CA THR A 8 17.65 -27.13 -16.86
C THR A 8 18.15 -27.12 -15.43
N VAL A 9 17.68 -26.19 -14.59
CA VAL A 9 18.06 -26.04 -13.18
C VAL A 9 16.82 -25.90 -12.30
N TYR A 10 16.96 -26.25 -11.02
CA TYR A 10 15.93 -25.97 -10.01
C TYR A 10 16.47 -24.94 -9.01
N ALA A 11 15.59 -24.07 -8.52
CA ALA A 11 15.90 -23.12 -7.47
C ALA A 11 14.77 -23.12 -6.42
N PRO A 12 15.08 -23.05 -5.12
CA PRO A 12 14.07 -22.83 -4.09
C PRO A 12 13.34 -21.50 -4.35
N MET A 13 12.01 -21.53 -4.44
CA MET A 13 11.23 -20.31 -4.75
C MET A 13 11.40 -19.22 -3.69
N GLU A 14 11.58 -19.60 -2.43
CA GLU A 14 11.90 -18.67 -1.34
C GLU A 14 13.19 -17.89 -1.62
N GLU A 15 14.24 -18.58 -2.09
CA GLU A 15 15.51 -17.95 -2.43
C GLU A 15 15.37 -17.02 -3.64
N VAL A 16 14.58 -17.40 -4.64
CA VAL A 16 14.26 -16.56 -5.79
C VAL A 16 13.55 -15.28 -5.34
N LEU A 17 12.52 -15.39 -4.51
CA LEU A 17 11.77 -14.23 -4.00
C LEU A 17 12.65 -13.32 -3.16
N PHE A 18 13.49 -13.87 -2.28
CA PHE A 18 14.39 -13.08 -1.44
C PHE A 18 15.42 -12.32 -2.28
N LYS A 19 16.09 -13.01 -3.22
CA LYS A 19 17.12 -12.39 -4.07
C LYS A 19 16.56 -11.36 -5.03
N THR A 20 15.39 -11.62 -5.63
CA THR A 20 14.73 -10.65 -6.51
C THR A 20 14.24 -9.43 -5.73
N GLY A 21 13.69 -9.63 -4.52
CA GLY A 21 13.32 -8.55 -3.61
C GLY A 21 14.49 -7.64 -3.27
N ALA A 22 15.63 -8.21 -2.87
CA ALA A 22 16.85 -7.44 -2.58
C ALA A 22 17.33 -6.65 -3.82
N ALA A 23 17.38 -7.28 -4.99
CA ALA A 23 17.79 -6.60 -6.22
C ALA A 23 16.87 -5.43 -6.60
N ILE A 24 15.55 -5.58 -6.42
CA ILE A 24 14.57 -4.51 -6.69
C ILE A 24 14.71 -3.40 -5.65
N ALA A 25 14.87 -3.73 -4.37
CA ALA A 25 15.06 -2.74 -3.31
C ALA A 25 16.28 -1.85 -3.60
N ASP A 26 17.40 -2.45 -4.00
CA ASP A 26 18.62 -1.73 -4.41
C ASP A 26 18.36 -0.80 -5.61
N MET A 27 17.64 -1.27 -6.63
CA MET A 27 17.30 -0.46 -7.81
C MET A 27 16.39 0.73 -7.49
N LEU A 28 15.47 0.56 -6.55
CA LEU A 28 14.48 1.58 -6.19
C LEU A 28 14.91 2.46 -5.00
N ASN A 29 16.09 2.18 -4.42
CA ASN A 29 16.57 2.80 -3.19
C ASN A 29 15.56 2.66 -2.03
N ALA A 30 14.91 1.49 -1.93
CA ALA A 30 13.94 1.17 -0.89
C ALA A 30 14.57 0.27 0.20
N GLU A 31 13.99 0.25 1.40
CA GLU A 31 14.46 -0.62 2.48
C GLU A 31 14.29 -2.11 2.13
N SER A 32 13.19 -2.44 1.46
CA SER A 32 12.89 -3.80 1.00
C SER A 32 11.91 -3.76 -0.17
N ALA A 33 11.84 -4.85 -0.93
CA ALA A 33 10.85 -5.05 -1.97
C ALA A 33 10.40 -6.51 -1.99
N TYR A 34 9.16 -6.74 -2.43
CA TYR A 34 8.58 -8.07 -2.53
C TYR A 34 7.80 -8.22 -3.83
N VAL A 35 8.11 -9.27 -4.59
CA VAL A 35 7.46 -9.54 -5.88
C VAL A 35 6.11 -10.21 -5.62
N THR A 36 5.07 -9.66 -6.24
CA THR A 36 3.71 -10.21 -6.21
C THR A 36 3.21 -10.43 -7.64
N SER A 37 2.04 -11.05 -7.80
CA SER A 37 1.43 -11.25 -9.11
C SER A 37 0.90 -9.95 -9.75
N GLY A 38 0.89 -8.82 -9.04
CA GLY A 38 0.45 -7.52 -9.54
C GLY A 38 0.07 -6.55 -8.41
N CYS A 39 -0.15 -5.28 -8.73
CA CYS A 39 -0.38 -4.21 -7.74
C CYS A 39 -1.52 -4.53 -6.77
N TYR A 40 -2.66 -5.05 -7.26
CA TYR A 40 -3.78 -5.41 -6.39
C TYR A 40 -3.42 -6.48 -5.35
N ALA A 41 -2.62 -7.48 -5.73
CA ALA A 41 -2.15 -8.50 -4.79
C ALA A 41 -1.19 -7.90 -3.75
N ALA A 42 -0.30 -6.97 -4.17
CA ALA A 42 0.55 -6.22 -3.26
C ALA A 42 -0.26 -5.38 -2.27
N LEU A 43 -1.32 -4.70 -2.72
CA LEU A 43 -2.20 -3.91 -1.84
C LEU A 43 -2.90 -4.80 -0.81
N VAL A 44 -3.47 -5.93 -1.23
CA VAL A 44 -4.14 -6.87 -0.32
C VAL A 44 -3.17 -7.42 0.72
N LEU A 45 -1.97 -7.84 0.30
CA LEU A 45 -0.93 -8.33 1.22
C LEU A 45 -0.44 -7.22 2.17
N GLY A 46 -0.25 -6.01 1.68
CA GLY A 46 0.16 -4.85 2.48
C GLY A 46 -0.87 -4.48 3.53
N ILE A 47 -2.14 -4.44 3.16
CA ILE A 47 -3.26 -4.17 4.08
C ILE A 47 -3.36 -5.27 5.16
N ALA A 48 -3.24 -6.54 4.76
CA ALA A 48 -3.18 -7.65 5.70
C ALA A 48 -1.99 -7.53 6.67
N ALA A 49 -0.81 -7.17 6.18
CA ALA A 49 0.38 -6.96 7.00
C ALA A 49 0.23 -5.79 7.98
N ILE A 50 -0.39 -4.68 7.56
CA ILE A 50 -0.67 -3.53 8.43
C ILE A 50 -1.61 -3.94 9.59
N MET A 51 -2.65 -4.73 9.33
CA MET A 51 -3.60 -5.16 10.36
C MET A 51 -3.01 -6.18 11.34
N THR A 52 -2.21 -7.12 10.82
CA THR A 52 -1.77 -8.30 11.59
C THR A 52 -0.38 -8.17 12.19
N GLY A 53 0.48 -7.34 11.58
CA GLY A 53 1.90 -7.27 11.90
C GLY A 53 2.57 -8.63 11.71
N LYS A 54 3.27 -9.11 12.74
CA LYS A 54 3.96 -10.42 12.77
C LYS A 54 3.21 -11.46 13.61
N ASP A 55 1.99 -11.17 14.04
CA ASP A 55 1.22 -12.07 14.90
C ASP A 55 0.61 -13.22 14.07
N ALA A 56 1.13 -14.43 14.27
CA ALA A 56 0.71 -15.62 13.52
C ALA A 56 -0.77 -15.97 13.72
N ALA A 57 -1.35 -15.70 14.89
CA ALA A 57 -2.76 -15.97 15.16
C ALA A 57 -3.63 -14.99 14.37
N ARG A 58 -3.26 -13.70 14.34
CA ARG A 58 -3.97 -12.69 13.53
C ARG A 58 -3.85 -12.97 12.04
N ILE A 59 -2.67 -13.37 11.56
CA ILE A 59 -2.46 -13.76 10.14
C ILE A 59 -3.40 -14.92 9.77
N ALA A 60 -3.50 -15.95 10.62
CA ALA A 60 -4.36 -17.10 10.38
C ALA A 60 -5.86 -16.79 10.50
N GLN A 61 -6.23 -15.71 11.22
CA GLN A 61 -7.62 -15.30 11.44
C GLN A 61 -8.22 -14.57 10.22
N LEU A 62 -7.40 -13.91 9.40
CA LEU A 62 -7.88 -13.20 8.22
C LEU A 62 -8.65 -14.15 7.26
N PRO A 63 -9.72 -13.66 6.61
CA PRO A 63 -10.15 -12.26 6.53
C PRO A 63 -11.05 -11.80 7.69
N ASP A 64 -11.29 -12.61 8.72
CA ASP A 64 -11.97 -12.14 9.93
C ASP A 64 -11.02 -11.26 10.75
N SER A 65 -11.23 -9.94 10.72
CA SER A 65 -10.42 -8.96 11.43
C SER A 65 -10.97 -8.58 12.81
N THR A 66 -11.87 -9.38 13.38
CA THR A 66 -12.43 -9.16 14.72
C THR A 66 -11.31 -9.02 15.76
N GLY A 67 -11.37 -7.95 16.57
CA GLY A 67 -10.37 -7.67 17.60
C GLY A 67 -9.06 -7.03 17.09
N MET A 68 -8.99 -6.68 15.80
CA MET A 68 -7.87 -5.96 15.20
C MET A 68 -8.27 -4.51 14.86
N LYS A 69 -7.28 -3.63 14.75
CA LYS A 69 -7.49 -2.38 14.00
C LYS A 69 -7.62 -2.76 12.53
N ASN A 70 -8.71 -2.36 11.89
CA ASN A 70 -9.03 -2.78 10.53
C ASN A 70 -9.58 -1.65 9.66
N GLU A 71 -9.69 -0.42 10.18
CA GLU A 71 -10.23 0.70 9.42
C GLU A 71 -9.14 1.35 8.58
N PHE A 72 -9.36 1.41 7.26
CA PHE A 72 -8.49 2.11 6.32
C PHE A 72 -9.20 3.36 5.80
N LEU A 73 -8.56 4.50 6.02
CA LEU A 73 -9.07 5.79 5.57
C LEU A 73 -8.78 5.98 4.08
N ILE A 74 -9.74 6.52 3.34
CA ILE A 74 -9.57 6.94 1.95
C ILE A 74 -10.34 8.24 1.71
N GLN A 75 -9.73 9.18 0.98
CA GLN A 75 -10.42 10.41 0.59
C GLN A 75 -11.60 10.06 -0.32
N LYS A 76 -12.81 10.55 -0.02
CA LYS A 76 -14.03 10.17 -0.75
C LYS A 76 -13.92 10.43 -2.26
N LYS A 77 -13.32 11.56 -2.67
CA LYS A 77 -13.06 11.90 -4.08
C LYS A 77 -12.00 11.04 -4.77
N MET A 78 -11.22 10.27 -4.01
CA MET A 78 -10.18 9.38 -4.52
C MET A 78 -10.61 7.91 -4.56
N ARG A 79 -11.89 7.61 -4.29
CA ARG A 79 -12.47 6.27 -4.45
C ARG A 79 -12.38 5.78 -5.90
N TYR A 80 -12.15 4.49 -6.09
CA TYR A 80 -11.90 3.85 -7.39
C TYR A 80 -12.11 2.33 -7.29
N HIS A 81 -12.19 1.61 -8.41
CA HIS A 81 -12.62 0.20 -8.38
C HIS A 81 -11.71 -0.75 -7.58
N TYR A 82 -10.42 -0.45 -7.47
CA TYR A 82 -9.43 -1.29 -6.78
C TYR A 82 -9.29 -1.00 -5.29
N ASP A 83 -9.94 0.03 -4.74
CA ASP A 83 -9.99 0.26 -3.28
C ASP A 83 -10.65 -0.89 -2.50
N ARG A 84 -11.30 -1.81 -3.20
CA ARG A 84 -11.76 -3.11 -2.70
C ARG A 84 -10.63 -4.00 -2.18
N CYS A 85 -9.36 -3.68 -2.45
CA CYS A 85 -8.22 -4.35 -1.81
C CYS A 85 -8.33 -4.30 -0.28
N ILE A 86 -8.90 -3.22 0.28
CA ILE A 86 -9.19 -3.08 1.71
C ILE A 86 -10.11 -4.21 2.18
N THR A 87 -11.27 -4.36 1.56
CA THR A 87 -12.25 -5.36 2.00
C THR A 87 -11.81 -6.79 1.67
N ALA A 88 -11.08 -6.98 0.57
CA ALA A 88 -10.53 -8.28 0.20
C ALA A 88 -9.53 -8.81 1.24
N ALA A 89 -8.76 -7.92 1.89
CA ALA A 89 -7.86 -8.27 2.98
C ALA A 89 -8.57 -8.49 4.33
N GLY A 90 -9.88 -8.23 4.43
CA GLY A 90 -10.63 -8.23 5.71
C GLY A 90 -10.70 -6.86 6.41
N GLY A 91 -10.21 -5.80 5.76
CA GLY A 91 -10.30 -4.43 6.27
C GLY A 91 -11.67 -3.78 6.04
N LYS A 92 -11.92 -2.69 6.74
CA LYS A 92 -13.09 -1.84 6.60
C LYS A 92 -12.67 -0.49 6.05
N MET A 93 -13.26 -0.10 4.93
CA MET A 93 -13.00 1.20 4.32
C MET A 93 -13.81 2.30 5.01
N VAL A 94 -13.15 3.41 5.33
CA VAL A 94 -13.76 4.61 5.91
C VAL A 94 -13.48 5.78 4.98
N GLU A 95 -14.53 6.36 4.43
CA GLU A 95 -14.41 7.53 3.57
C GLU A 95 -14.22 8.79 4.41
N VAL A 96 -13.29 9.65 3.99
CA VAL A 96 -13.02 10.95 4.62
C VAL A 96 -13.27 12.08 3.65
N GLY A 97 -13.88 13.16 4.16
CA GLY A 97 -14.36 14.26 3.34
C GLY A 97 -15.64 13.92 2.58
N ASP A 98 -15.91 14.68 1.55
CA ASP A 98 -17.15 14.61 0.77
C ASP A 98 -16.88 14.80 -0.74
N SER A 99 -17.93 15.12 -1.50
CA SER A 99 -17.82 15.42 -2.93
C SER A 99 -17.05 16.71 -3.23
N ASP A 100 -16.96 17.62 -2.29
CA ASP A 100 -16.32 18.92 -2.45
C ASP A 100 -14.82 18.80 -2.20
N GLY A 101 -14.42 18.02 -1.19
CA GLY A 101 -13.02 17.70 -0.95
C GLY A 101 -12.74 17.03 0.39
N CYS A 102 -11.45 17.00 0.73
CA CYS A 102 -10.97 16.57 2.04
C CYS A 102 -9.88 17.53 2.52
N THR A 103 -10.01 17.99 3.76
CA THR A 103 -9.02 18.84 4.44
C THR A 103 -8.13 18.01 5.37
N VAL A 104 -6.99 18.57 5.76
CA VAL A 104 -6.05 17.94 6.72
C VAL A 104 -6.75 17.68 8.05
N ALA A 105 -7.53 18.65 8.54
CA ALA A 105 -8.26 18.52 9.80
C ALA A 105 -9.33 17.40 9.75
N GLN A 106 -10.01 17.22 8.61
CA GLN A 106 -10.94 16.11 8.43
C GLN A 106 -10.22 14.76 8.42
N MET A 107 -9.05 14.67 7.78
CA MET A 107 -8.22 13.45 7.81
C MET A 107 -7.75 13.12 9.21
N GLU A 108 -7.23 14.10 9.96
CA GLU A 108 -6.81 13.92 11.34
C GLU A 108 -7.97 13.50 12.25
N ALA A 109 -9.13 14.14 12.11
CA ALA A 109 -10.31 13.82 12.92
C ALA A 109 -10.91 12.43 12.62
N ALA A 110 -10.66 11.88 11.42
CA ALA A 110 -11.10 10.55 11.04
C ALA A 110 -10.22 9.43 11.63
N ILE A 111 -9.02 9.75 12.12
CA ILE A 111 -8.15 8.77 12.78
C ILE A 111 -8.73 8.46 14.16
N GLY A 112 -9.09 7.19 14.36
CA GLY A 112 -9.69 6.66 15.57
C GLY A 112 -8.98 5.42 16.11
N PRO A 113 -9.51 4.81 17.19
CA PRO A 113 -8.89 3.67 17.85
C PRO A 113 -8.79 2.42 16.96
N ASN A 114 -9.68 2.28 15.96
CA ASN A 114 -9.70 1.15 15.03
C ASN A 114 -8.97 1.43 13.71
N THR A 115 -8.43 2.64 13.51
CA THR A 115 -7.69 3.00 12.29
C THR A 115 -6.38 2.24 12.22
N ALA A 116 -6.24 1.43 11.16
CA ALA A 116 -5.04 0.67 10.87
C ALA A 116 -4.12 1.41 9.90
N GLY A 117 -4.69 2.09 8.89
CA GLY A 117 -3.90 2.76 7.86
C GLY A 117 -4.69 3.75 7.02
N ILE A 118 -4.01 4.38 6.07
CA ILE A 118 -4.58 5.25 5.04
C ILE A 118 -4.19 4.67 3.67
N LEU A 119 -5.19 4.47 2.80
CA LEU A 119 -4.97 4.12 1.40
C LEU A 119 -4.92 5.41 0.56
N PHE A 120 -3.81 5.64 -0.12
CA PHE A 120 -3.64 6.73 -1.06
C PHE A 120 -3.55 6.21 -2.50
N PHE A 121 -4.35 6.75 -3.41
CA PHE A 121 -4.28 6.41 -4.83
C PHE A 121 -3.43 7.43 -5.59
N ALA A 122 -2.22 7.05 -5.98
CA ALA A 122 -1.34 7.86 -6.82
C ALA A 122 -1.79 7.76 -8.29
N ARG A 123 -2.69 8.66 -8.70
CA ARG A 123 -3.30 8.67 -10.04
C ARG A 123 -2.47 9.42 -11.10
N GLY A 124 -1.26 9.85 -10.78
CA GLY A 124 -0.40 10.68 -11.65
C GLY A 124 -0.95 12.07 -11.98
N THR A 125 -2.14 12.39 -11.47
CA THR A 125 -2.87 13.64 -11.72
C THR A 125 -3.44 14.15 -10.40
N ILE A 126 -3.40 15.47 -10.24
CA ILE A 126 -3.98 16.11 -9.07
C ILE A 126 -5.50 16.01 -9.17
N THR A 127 -6.14 15.47 -8.14
CA THR A 127 -7.58 15.59 -7.97
C THR A 127 -7.85 16.90 -7.23
N PRO A 128 -8.66 17.83 -7.78
CA PRO A 128 -8.93 19.09 -7.10
C PRO A 128 -9.58 18.87 -5.72
N ASN A 129 -9.12 19.66 -4.73
CA ASN A 129 -9.59 19.64 -3.35
C ASN A 129 -9.36 18.31 -2.61
N THR A 130 -8.34 17.54 -3.00
CA THR A 130 -7.87 16.38 -2.22
C THR A 130 -6.49 16.67 -1.66
N LEU A 131 -6.17 16.07 -0.54
CA LEU A 131 -4.84 16.09 0.07
C LEU A 131 -3.82 15.44 -0.87
N SER A 132 -2.63 16.03 -0.93
CA SER A 132 -1.48 15.43 -1.62
C SER A 132 -0.94 14.24 -0.82
N LEU A 133 -0.07 13.43 -1.44
CA LEU A 133 0.61 12.34 -0.72
C LEU A 133 1.43 12.88 0.46
N ALA A 134 2.10 14.02 0.29
CA ALA A 134 2.89 14.66 1.34
C ALA A 134 2.01 15.08 2.54
N ASP A 135 0.83 15.64 2.27
CA ASP A 135 -0.12 16.00 3.34
C ASP A 135 -0.59 14.76 4.11
N VAL A 136 -0.94 13.69 3.38
CA VAL A 136 -1.40 12.42 3.98
C VAL A 136 -0.30 11.77 4.80
N VAL A 137 0.92 11.68 4.28
CA VAL A 137 2.09 11.16 5.02
C VAL A 137 2.34 12.00 6.27
N GLY A 138 2.28 13.33 6.16
CA GLY A 138 2.47 14.21 7.31
C GLY A 138 1.43 13.97 8.42
N VAL A 139 0.16 13.82 8.05
CA VAL A 139 -0.91 13.45 9.01
C VAL A 139 -0.66 12.09 9.62
N ALA A 140 -0.32 11.10 8.80
CA ALA A 140 -0.15 9.72 9.23
C ALA A 140 1.03 9.57 10.20
N GLN A 141 2.16 10.22 9.91
CA GLN A 141 3.35 10.22 10.77
C GLN A 141 3.07 10.86 12.15
N ARG A 142 2.35 12.00 12.20
CA ARG A 142 1.97 12.64 13.47
C ARG A 142 1.09 11.75 14.36
N ASN A 143 0.37 10.82 13.76
CA ASN A 143 -0.59 9.95 14.44
C ASN A 143 -0.15 8.47 14.52
N HIS A 144 1.06 8.14 14.04
CA HIS A 144 1.59 6.78 13.97
C HIS A 144 0.66 5.80 13.22
N ILE A 145 0.14 6.23 12.07
CA ILE A 145 -0.72 5.43 11.20
C ILE A 145 0.06 5.09 9.92
N ALA A 146 -0.11 3.86 9.42
CA ALA A 146 0.55 3.43 8.20
C ALA A 146 -0.10 4.04 6.94
N VAL A 147 0.70 4.38 5.93
CA VAL A 147 0.24 4.81 4.61
C VAL A 147 0.61 3.75 3.58
N ILE A 148 -0.39 3.26 2.86
CA ILE A 148 -0.21 2.40 1.70
C ILE A 148 -0.61 3.17 0.44
N VAL A 149 0.26 3.14 -0.57
CA VAL A 149 0.09 3.86 -1.84
C VAL A 149 -0.18 2.87 -2.95
N ASP A 150 -1.33 3.00 -3.60
CA ASP A 150 -1.55 2.39 -4.93
C ASP A 150 -0.90 3.29 -5.98
N ALA A 151 0.20 2.81 -6.54
CA ALA A 151 0.99 3.42 -7.59
C ALA A 151 1.02 2.54 -8.85
N ALA A 152 -0.05 1.76 -9.11
CA ALA A 152 -0.15 0.86 -10.26
C ALA A 152 0.22 1.58 -11.59
N GLY A 153 -0.41 2.71 -11.85
CA GLY A 153 -0.19 3.50 -13.07
C GLY A 153 1.11 4.32 -13.08
N GLU A 154 1.85 4.37 -11.97
CA GLU A 154 2.98 5.29 -11.77
C GLU A 154 4.33 4.61 -12.02
N VAL A 155 4.37 3.64 -12.93
CA VAL A 155 5.63 3.00 -13.37
C VAL A 155 6.41 3.87 -14.36
N TYR A 156 5.75 4.85 -14.99
CA TYR A 156 6.38 5.85 -15.85
C TYR A 156 5.93 7.27 -15.48
N PRO A 157 6.83 8.26 -15.61
CA PRO A 157 8.24 8.10 -15.94
C PRO A 157 9.01 7.40 -14.80
N LEU A 158 10.14 6.73 -15.10
CA LEU A 158 10.79 5.76 -14.19
C LEU A 158 11.22 6.38 -12.85
N GLU A 159 11.41 7.69 -12.80
CA GLU A 159 11.72 8.45 -11.60
C GLU A 159 10.62 8.37 -10.54
N HIS A 160 9.37 8.05 -10.92
CA HIS A 160 8.30 7.79 -9.96
C HIS A 160 8.61 6.56 -9.11
N MET A 161 9.22 5.53 -9.72
CA MET A 161 9.55 4.28 -9.02
C MET A 161 10.66 4.46 -7.99
N THR A 162 11.51 5.47 -8.12
CA THR A 162 12.55 5.79 -7.14
C THR A 162 12.13 6.88 -6.15
N SER A 163 11.29 7.83 -6.57
CA SER A 163 10.86 8.95 -5.71
C SER A 163 9.71 8.60 -4.77
N LEU A 164 8.74 7.78 -5.17
CA LEU A 164 7.62 7.38 -4.31
C LEU A 164 8.07 6.59 -3.06
N PRO A 165 9.04 5.65 -3.14
CA PRO A 165 9.63 5.04 -1.94
C PRO A 165 10.25 6.05 -0.96
N GLN A 166 10.64 7.24 -1.41
CA GLN A 166 11.18 8.31 -0.56
C GLN A 166 10.09 9.25 -0.01
N SER A 167 8.82 9.01 -0.32
CA SER A 167 7.71 9.89 0.08
C SER A 167 7.42 9.88 1.59
N GLY A 168 7.94 8.88 2.32
CA GLY A 168 7.65 8.65 3.73
C GLY A 168 6.40 7.81 3.99
N ALA A 169 5.75 7.28 2.96
CA ALA A 169 4.74 6.25 3.10
C ALA A 169 5.38 4.87 3.36
N ASP A 170 4.68 4.01 4.09
CA ASP A 170 5.20 2.72 4.56
C ASP A 170 5.23 1.65 3.47
N LEU A 171 4.26 1.67 2.55
CA LEU A 171 4.15 0.69 1.47
C LEU A 171 3.79 1.37 0.15
N ILE A 172 4.57 1.14 -0.90
CA ILE A 172 4.27 1.57 -2.26
C ILE A 172 4.04 0.34 -3.13
N CYS A 173 2.89 0.27 -3.79
CA CYS A 173 2.53 -0.84 -4.66
C CYS A 173 2.56 -0.39 -6.13
N PHE A 174 3.45 -0.99 -6.92
CA PHE A 174 3.55 -0.77 -8.35
C PHE A 174 2.94 -1.94 -9.14
N GLY A 175 2.50 -1.68 -10.37
CA GLY A 175 2.08 -2.73 -11.30
C GLY A 175 1.41 -2.17 -12.55
N ALA A 176 1.99 -2.46 -13.71
CA ALA A 176 1.54 -2.01 -15.03
C ALA A 176 0.60 -3.01 -15.71
#